data_AF-A0A834J4W7-F1
#
_entry.id   AF-A0A834J4W7-F1
#
_cell.length_a   1.000
_cell.length_b   1.000
_cell.length_c   1.000
_cell.angle_alpha   90.00
_cell.angle_beta   90.00
_cell.angle_gamma   90.00
#
_symmetry.space_group_name_H-M   'P 1'
#
loop_
_entity.id
_entity.type
_entity.pdbx_description
1 polymer ?
#
loop_
_entity_poly.entity_id
_entity_poly.type
_entity_poly.pdbx_seq_one_letter_code
_entity_poly.pdbx_strand_id
1 'polypeptide(L)'
;MRRSHSGGYNYEPLPTTSSHNAFEDENEKMTEELSTKINALKSLSIDIGTEVKYQEKVLRGMVYGMLIIHLPDGPTAYFKLSNVKITPELRRNHKEITEHRPEVILTNFTTRLGYTIGRMLGALFHYEPEFKGRRVVTFHNQRDYIFFRHHRYEFNLKTGKPRLRELGPRFTLKLKSLQHGTFDSKYGDYEWLIQGRRHEMETSRRKFFL
;
A
#
# COMPACT_ATOMS: atom_id res chain seq x y z
N MET A 1 -101.16 24.17 -27.41
CA MET A 1 -101.30 22.78 -26.88
C MET A 1 -100.32 21.85 -27.59
N ARG A 2 -99.24 21.40 -26.93
CA ARG A 2 -98.72 20.01 -26.98
C ARG A 2 -97.43 19.92 -26.15
N ARG A 3 -97.39 18.85 -25.35
CA ARG A 3 -96.39 18.49 -24.32
C ARG A 3 -95.05 18.12 -24.97
N SER A 4 -93.94 18.49 -24.33
CA SER A 4 -92.63 17.85 -24.53
C SER A 4 -92.23 17.15 -23.23
N HIS A 5 -91.87 15.86 -23.36
CA HIS A 5 -91.52 14.95 -22.28
C HIS A 5 -90.22 15.37 -21.57
N SER A 6 -90.31 15.50 -20.25
CA SER A 6 -89.16 15.46 -19.33
C SER A 6 -88.68 14.02 -19.17
N GLY A 7 -87.77 13.59 -20.05
CA GLY A 7 -86.95 12.39 -19.86
C GLY A 7 -85.63 12.79 -19.21
N GLY A 8 -85.59 12.81 -17.88
CA GLY A 8 -84.35 12.99 -17.13
C GLY A 8 -83.50 11.73 -17.26
N TYR A 9 -82.35 11.81 -17.93
CA TYR A 9 -81.31 10.81 -17.78
C TYR A 9 -80.66 11.00 -16.41
N ASN A 10 -81.10 10.21 -15.43
CA ASN A 10 -80.38 10.02 -14.19
C ASN A 10 -79.05 9.31 -14.53
N TYR A 11 -77.93 10.02 -14.37
CA TYR A 11 -76.65 9.35 -14.20
C TYR A 11 -76.65 8.74 -12.78
N GLU A 12 -76.71 7.41 -12.69
CA GLU A 12 -76.33 6.72 -11.47
C GLU A 12 -74.80 6.72 -11.37
N PRO A 13 -74.20 7.24 -10.29
CA PRO A 13 -72.78 7.05 -10.07
C PRO A 13 -72.50 5.57 -9.82
N LEU A 14 -71.44 5.04 -10.45
CA LEU A 14 -70.98 3.67 -10.21
C LEU A 14 -70.78 3.43 -8.71
N PRO A 15 -71.16 2.25 -8.17
CA PRO A 15 -70.95 1.95 -6.77
C PRO A 15 -69.45 1.96 -6.47
N THR A 16 -69.00 2.84 -5.58
CA THR A 16 -67.64 2.88 -5.08
C THR A 16 -67.41 1.63 -4.23
N THR A 17 -66.84 0.59 -4.84
CA THR A 17 -66.55 -0.65 -4.14
C THR A 17 -65.38 -0.42 -3.18
N SER A 18 -65.61 -0.54 -1.87
CA SER A 18 -64.61 -0.43 -0.81
C SER A 18 -63.37 -1.31 -1.02
N SER A 19 -63.51 -2.42 -1.77
CA SER A 19 -62.43 -3.31 -2.15
C SER A 19 -61.41 -2.69 -3.13
N HIS A 20 -61.83 -1.77 -4.01
CA HIS A 20 -60.93 -1.14 -4.97
C HIS A 20 -59.93 -0.19 -4.28
N ASN A 21 -60.40 0.57 -3.30
CA ASN A 21 -59.56 1.45 -2.50
C ASN A 21 -58.56 0.65 -1.66
N ALA A 22 -58.95 -0.50 -1.11
CA ALA A 22 -58.04 -1.34 -0.32
C ALA A 22 -56.86 -1.90 -1.15
N PHE A 23 -57.09 -2.28 -2.41
CA PHE A 23 -56.02 -2.72 -3.30
C PHE A 23 -55.14 -1.56 -3.79
N GLU A 24 -55.70 -0.36 -3.94
CA GLU A 24 -54.92 0.84 -4.24
C GLU A 24 -54.03 1.24 -3.07
N ASP A 25 -54.55 1.24 -1.84
CA ASP A 25 -53.80 1.53 -0.62
C ASP A 25 -52.65 0.50 -0.41
N GLU A 26 -52.90 -0.77 -0.68
CA GLU A 26 -51.88 -1.83 -0.56
C GLU A 26 -50.79 -1.70 -1.62
N ASN A 27 -51.15 -1.35 -2.86
CA ASN A 27 -50.19 -1.06 -3.93
C ASN A 27 -49.37 0.19 -3.66
N GLU A 28 -49.97 1.24 -3.10
CA GLU A 28 -49.28 2.48 -2.72
C GLU A 28 -48.25 2.17 -1.62
N LYS A 29 -48.66 1.44 -0.57
CA LYS A 29 -47.76 0.97 0.49
C LYS A 29 -46.63 0.11 -0.05
N MET A 30 -46.91 -0.82 -0.97
CA MET A 30 -45.89 -1.67 -1.59
C MET A 30 -44.90 -0.85 -2.42
N THR A 31 -45.38 0.20 -3.09
CA THR A 31 -44.56 1.13 -3.87
C THR A 31 -43.65 1.98 -2.97
N GLU A 32 -44.15 2.44 -1.82
CA GLU A 32 -43.36 3.15 -0.81
C GLU A 32 -42.27 2.27 -0.19
N GLU A 33 -42.60 1.02 0.14
CA GLU A 33 -41.62 0.05 0.65
C GLU A 33 -40.53 -0.24 -0.39
N LEU A 34 -40.93 -0.40 -1.66
CA LEU A 34 -39.99 -0.62 -2.75
C LEU A 34 -39.09 0.60 -2.97
N SER A 35 -39.65 1.81 -2.94
CA SER A 35 -38.92 3.07 -3.02
C SER A 35 -37.88 3.19 -1.89
N THR A 36 -38.27 2.84 -0.67
CA THR A 36 -37.38 2.85 0.50
C THR A 36 -36.23 1.87 0.34
N LYS A 37 -36.52 0.63 -0.10
CA LYS A 37 -35.49 -0.39 -0.39
C LYS A 37 -34.54 0.05 -1.51
N ILE A 38 -35.05 0.68 -2.56
CA ILE A 38 -34.25 1.24 -3.66
C ILE A 38 -33.32 2.35 -3.14
N ASN A 39 -33.82 3.24 -2.28
CA ASN A 39 -33.01 4.32 -1.71
C ASN A 39 -31.91 3.78 -0.80
N ALA A 40 -32.20 2.76 0.02
CA ALA A 40 -31.20 2.08 0.82
C ALA A 40 -30.11 1.42 -0.05
N LEU A 41 -30.50 0.73 -1.13
CA LEU A 41 -29.56 0.13 -2.09
C LEU A 41 -28.70 1.18 -2.79
N LYS A 42 -29.28 2.33 -3.17
CA LYS A 42 -28.54 3.46 -3.76
C LYS A 42 -27.49 4.00 -2.78
N SER A 43 -27.87 4.20 -1.51
CA SER A 43 -26.93 4.64 -0.46
C SER A 43 -25.77 3.66 -0.29
N LEU A 44 -26.09 2.37 -0.14
CA LEU A 44 -25.08 1.32 0.03
C LEU A 44 -24.13 1.24 -1.18
N SER A 45 -24.65 1.41 -2.39
CA SER A 45 -23.85 1.42 -3.62
C SER A 45 -22.86 2.61 -3.65
N ILE A 46 -23.28 3.78 -3.16
CA ILE A 46 -22.41 4.95 -3.01
C ILE A 46 -21.32 4.67 -1.98
N ASP A 47 -21.68 4.13 -0.81
CA ASP A 47 -20.75 3.83 0.27
C ASP A 47 -19.69 2.81 -0.19
N ILE A 48 -20.10 1.72 -0.84
CA ILE A 48 -19.19 0.75 -1.44
C ILE A 48 -18.30 1.41 -2.49
N GLY A 49 -18.87 2.24 -3.37
CA GLY A 49 -18.10 2.95 -4.39
C GLY A 49 -17.03 3.89 -3.80
N THR A 50 -17.35 4.57 -2.70
CA THR A 50 -16.39 5.43 -1.99
C THR A 50 -15.29 4.64 -1.29
N GLU A 51 -15.65 3.55 -0.62
CA GLU A 51 -14.70 2.66 0.05
C GLU A 51 -13.76 1.99 -0.96
N VAL A 52 -14.29 1.48 -2.08
CA VAL A 52 -13.48 0.89 -3.16
C VAL A 52 -12.50 1.92 -3.73
N LYS A 53 -12.94 3.15 -4.01
CA LYS A 53 -12.05 4.23 -4.48
C LYS A 53 -10.99 4.59 -3.44
N TYR A 54 -11.36 4.59 -2.15
CA TYR A 54 -10.42 4.84 -1.06
C TYR A 54 -9.36 3.74 -0.99
N GLN A 55 -9.78 2.47 -0.99
CA GLN A 55 -8.88 1.32 -1.00
C GLN A 55 -8.01 1.30 -2.25
N GLU A 56 -8.55 1.56 -3.44
CA GLU A 56 -7.76 1.64 -4.68
C GLU A 56 -6.72 2.76 -4.61
N LYS A 57 -7.08 3.93 -4.07
CA LYS A 57 -6.14 5.04 -3.85
C LYS A 57 -5.04 4.66 -2.86
N VAL A 58 -5.37 3.94 -1.78
CA VAL A 58 -4.41 3.43 -0.80
C VAL A 58 -3.49 2.39 -1.47
N LEU A 59 -4.06 1.42 -2.18
CA LEU A 59 -3.32 0.34 -2.85
C LEU A 59 -2.38 0.88 -3.94
N ARG A 60 -2.80 1.87 -4.73
CA ARG A 60 -1.97 2.54 -5.75
C ARG A 60 -0.82 3.33 -5.14
N GLY A 61 -0.95 3.79 -3.90
CA GLY A 61 0.11 4.51 -3.17
C GLY A 61 1.12 3.60 -2.46
N MET A 62 0.83 2.30 -2.32
CA MET A 62 1.65 1.38 -1.56
C MET A 62 2.74 0.75 -2.42
N VAL A 63 4.00 0.97 -2.05
CA VAL A 63 5.15 0.30 -2.68
C VAL A 63 5.32 -1.09 -2.06
N TYR A 64 5.11 -2.14 -2.86
CA TYR A 64 5.12 -3.53 -2.38
C TYR A 64 6.49 -4.22 -2.47
N GLY A 65 7.36 -3.78 -3.37
CA GLY A 65 8.66 -4.39 -3.58
C GLY A 65 9.63 -3.50 -4.36
N MET A 66 10.90 -3.86 -4.27
CA MET A 66 12.02 -3.17 -4.91
C MET A 66 12.88 -4.21 -5.60
N LEU A 67 13.09 -4.03 -6.89
CA LEU A 67 13.98 -4.85 -7.71
C LEU A 67 15.26 -4.06 -7.96
N ILE A 68 16.39 -4.60 -7.55
CA ILE A 68 17.72 -4.02 -7.82
C ILE A 68 18.42 -4.96 -8.79
N ILE A 69 18.91 -4.43 -9.90
CA ILE A 69 19.68 -5.15 -10.91
C ILE A 69 21.04 -4.47 -10.98
N HIS A 70 22.11 -5.20 -10.65
CA HIS A 70 23.46 -4.71 -10.89
C HIS A 70 23.82 -4.98 -12.35
N LEU A 71 24.31 -3.97 -13.06
CA LEU A 71 24.70 -4.10 -14.47
C LEU A 71 26.24 -4.18 -14.60
N PRO A 72 26.78 -4.73 -15.70
CA PRO A 72 26.06 -5.31 -16.84
C PRO A 72 25.56 -6.75 -16.61
N ASP A 73 26.20 -7.52 -15.74
CA ASP A 73 26.01 -8.99 -15.68
C ASP A 73 25.25 -9.48 -14.42
N GLY A 74 24.57 -8.60 -13.68
CA GLY A 74 23.93 -8.97 -12.42
C GLY A 74 24.82 -8.78 -11.18
N PRO A 75 24.36 -9.25 -10.00
CA PRO A 75 23.14 -10.04 -9.76
C PRO A 75 21.85 -9.21 -9.72
N THR A 76 20.70 -9.89 -9.66
CA THR A 76 19.37 -9.27 -9.53
C THR A 76 18.69 -9.67 -8.22
N ALA A 77 18.42 -8.70 -7.35
CA ALA A 77 17.80 -8.90 -6.05
C ALA A 77 16.39 -8.32 -6.01
N TYR A 78 15.42 -9.13 -5.61
CA TYR A 78 14.06 -8.69 -5.35
C TYR A 78 13.80 -8.64 -3.84
N PHE A 79 13.34 -7.49 -3.37
CA PHE A 79 12.98 -7.24 -1.98
C PHE A 79 11.49 -6.96 -1.85
N LYS A 80 10.85 -7.55 -0.85
CA LYS A 80 9.56 -7.07 -0.36
C LYS A 80 9.78 -5.85 0.52
N LEU A 81 8.99 -4.81 0.31
CA LEU A 81 8.96 -3.63 1.18
C LEU A 81 7.87 -3.80 2.24
N SER A 82 8.16 -3.34 3.45
CA SER A 82 7.18 -3.18 4.53
C SER A 82 7.51 -1.95 5.37
N ASN A 83 6.52 -1.51 6.16
CA ASN A 83 6.67 -0.37 7.08
C ASN A 83 7.20 0.90 6.40
N VAL A 84 6.78 1.11 5.14
CA VAL A 84 7.18 2.28 4.35
C VAL A 84 6.52 3.51 4.96
N LYS A 85 7.34 4.49 5.31
CA LYS A 85 6.93 5.86 5.64
C LYS A 85 7.68 6.81 4.74
N ILE A 86 6.95 7.57 3.95
CA ILE A 86 7.54 8.59 3.08
C ILE A 86 7.86 9.87 3.87
N THR A 87 8.76 10.71 3.35
CA THR A 87 9.24 11.92 4.05
C THR A 87 8.12 12.84 4.57
N PRO A 88 7.03 13.11 3.82
CA PRO A 88 5.91 13.91 4.33
C PRO A 88 5.19 13.28 5.53
N GLU A 89 5.02 11.95 5.53
CA GLU A 89 4.37 11.22 6.64
C GLU A 89 5.22 11.23 7.92
N LEU A 90 6.53 11.43 7.79
CA LEU A 90 7.46 11.62 8.91
C LEU A 90 7.44 13.06 9.45
N ARG A 91 6.57 13.93 8.91
CA ARG A 91 6.55 15.38 9.19
C ARG A 91 7.92 16.02 8.91
N ARG A 92 8.59 15.57 7.84
CA ARG A 92 9.87 16.08 7.36
C ARG A 92 9.70 16.67 5.97
N ASN A 93 10.64 17.53 5.60
CA ASN A 93 10.68 18.14 4.28
C ASN A 93 11.87 17.60 3.48
N HIS A 94 11.61 17.10 2.27
CA HIS A 94 12.66 16.60 1.39
C HIS A 94 13.69 17.68 1.01
N LYS A 95 13.33 18.97 1.11
CA LYS A 95 14.25 20.11 0.91
C LYS A 95 15.36 20.19 1.96
N GLU A 96 15.23 19.51 3.10
CA GLU A 96 16.30 19.42 4.10
C GLU A 96 17.42 18.45 3.70
N ILE A 97 17.20 17.63 2.67
CA ILE A 97 18.19 16.69 2.14
C ILE A 97 19.12 17.45 1.21
N THR A 98 20.32 17.78 1.71
CA THR A 98 21.36 18.46 0.93
C THR A 98 21.94 17.56 -0.16
N GLU A 99 22.62 18.13 -1.14
CA GLU A 99 23.24 17.39 -2.26
C GLU A 99 24.45 16.53 -1.84
N HIS A 100 25.12 16.88 -0.73
CA HIS A 100 26.30 16.17 -0.23
C HIS A 100 26.13 14.65 -0.15
N ARG A 101 27.09 13.90 -0.67
CA ARG A 101 27.11 12.43 -0.68
C ARG A 101 27.08 11.88 0.76
N PRO A 102 26.12 11.01 1.10
CA PRO A 102 26.01 10.47 2.46
C PRO A 102 27.07 9.40 2.74
N GLU A 103 27.41 9.24 4.00
CA GLU A 103 28.08 8.03 4.50
C GLU A 103 27.11 6.84 4.45
N VAL A 104 27.61 5.65 4.14
CA VAL A 104 26.80 4.42 4.12
C VAL A 104 27.27 3.46 5.20
N ILE A 105 26.35 3.11 6.10
CA ILE A 105 26.59 2.14 7.16
C ILE A 105 25.84 0.86 6.84
N LEU A 106 26.58 -0.23 6.68
CA LEU A 106 26.06 -1.59 6.54
C LEU A 106 26.35 -2.35 7.83
N THR A 107 25.31 -2.81 8.54
CA THR A 107 25.47 -3.48 9.84
C THR A 107 24.86 -4.87 9.80
N ASN A 108 25.56 -5.84 10.40
CA ASN A 108 25.10 -7.23 10.60
C ASN A 108 24.83 -8.03 9.31
N PHE A 109 25.51 -7.72 8.21
CA PHE A 109 25.58 -8.59 7.03
C PHE A 109 26.77 -9.53 7.18
N THR A 110 26.54 -10.73 7.70
CA THR A 110 27.62 -11.61 8.19
C THR A 110 27.75 -12.91 7.43
N THR A 111 26.69 -13.34 6.74
CA THR A 111 26.72 -14.55 5.93
C THR A 111 27.28 -14.25 4.54
N ARG A 112 27.60 -15.28 3.75
CA ARG A 112 28.00 -15.12 2.35
C ARG A 112 26.96 -14.34 1.53
N LEU A 113 25.68 -14.71 1.67
CA LEU A 113 24.57 -14.01 1.04
C LEU A 113 24.46 -12.57 1.56
N GLY A 114 24.62 -12.38 2.86
CA GLY A 114 24.68 -11.09 3.53
C GLY A 114 25.72 -10.16 2.93
N TYR A 115 26.95 -10.64 2.75
CA TYR A 115 28.02 -9.86 2.13
C TYR A 115 27.68 -9.46 0.69
N THR A 116 27.09 -10.35 -0.11
CA THR A 116 26.64 -10.05 -1.48
C THR A 116 25.57 -8.94 -1.47
N ILE A 117 24.53 -9.10 -0.65
CA ILE A 117 23.44 -8.11 -0.52
C ILE A 117 23.95 -6.78 0.04
N GLY A 118 24.82 -6.82 1.05
CA GLY A 118 25.43 -5.64 1.64
C GLY A 118 26.23 -4.85 0.62
N ARG A 119 27.10 -5.51 -0.16
CA ARG A 119 27.84 -4.86 -1.27
C ARG A 119 26.91 -4.27 -2.32
N MET A 120 25.87 -5.02 -2.72
CA MET A 120 24.89 -4.57 -3.70
C MET A 120 24.13 -3.31 -3.24
N LEU A 121 23.72 -3.27 -1.97
CA LEU A 121 23.04 -2.09 -1.38
C LEU A 121 24.01 -0.91 -1.20
N GLY A 122 25.27 -1.18 -0.82
CA GLY A 122 26.31 -0.16 -0.69
C GLY A 122 26.66 0.50 -2.04
N ALA A 123 26.69 -0.28 -3.12
CA ALA A 123 27.01 0.18 -4.47
C ALA A 123 25.95 1.15 -5.07
N LEU A 124 24.77 1.28 -4.43
CA LEU A 124 23.78 2.30 -4.81
C LEU A 124 24.25 3.73 -4.51
N PHE A 125 25.28 3.89 -3.69
CA PHE A 125 25.80 5.17 -3.26
C PHE A 125 27.22 5.38 -3.77
N HIS A 126 27.61 6.65 -3.90
CA HIS A 126 28.97 7.00 -4.27
C HIS A 126 29.96 6.51 -3.19
N TYR A 127 31.07 5.93 -3.61
CA TYR A 127 32.07 5.33 -2.71
C TYR A 127 32.76 6.35 -1.80
N GLU A 128 32.89 7.60 -2.26
CA GLU A 128 33.48 8.72 -1.51
C GLU A 128 32.39 9.60 -0.87
N PRO A 129 32.24 9.58 0.48
CA PRO A 129 31.25 10.38 1.20
C PRO A 129 31.73 11.81 1.49
N GLU A 130 30.80 12.75 1.60
CA GLU A 130 31.08 14.14 1.95
C GLU A 130 30.65 14.45 3.40
N PHE A 131 31.59 14.32 4.34
CA PHE A 131 31.36 14.52 5.77
C PHE A 131 30.81 15.91 6.14
N LYS A 132 31.06 16.93 5.30
CA LYS A 132 30.52 18.29 5.50
C LYS A 132 28.99 18.30 5.57
N GLY A 133 28.32 17.45 4.79
CA GLY A 133 26.86 17.32 4.82
C GLY A 133 26.32 16.66 6.08
N ARG A 134 27.15 15.89 6.79
CA ARG A 134 26.79 15.08 7.96
C ARG A 134 25.57 14.18 7.72
N ARG A 135 25.44 13.66 6.49
CA ARG A 135 24.37 12.76 6.08
C ARG A 135 24.85 11.32 6.21
N VAL A 136 23.98 10.46 6.72
CA VAL A 136 24.26 9.03 6.85
C VAL A 136 23.05 8.22 6.45
N VAL A 137 23.27 7.22 5.61
CA VAL A 137 22.33 6.18 5.26
C VAL A 137 22.75 4.90 5.96
N THR A 138 21.79 4.21 6.57
CA THR A 138 22.05 2.97 7.31
C THR A 138 21.18 1.86 6.78
N PHE A 139 21.80 0.74 6.46
CA PHE A 139 21.16 -0.56 6.28
C PHE A 139 21.56 -1.44 7.46
N HIS A 140 20.64 -1.65 8.38
CA HIS A 140 20.85 -2.51 9.53
C HIS A 140 20.12 -3.83 9.33
N ASN A 141 20.85 -4.93 9.23
CA ASN A 141 20.26 -6.26 9.16
C ASN A 141 19.97 -6.79 10.57
N GLN A 142 18.74 -7.23 10.80
CA GLN A 142 18.35 -7.92 12.02
C GLN A 142 17.34 -9.01 11.68
N ARG A 143 17.74 -10.27 11.88
CA ARG A 143 16.90 -11.46 11.61
C ARG A 143 16.34 -11.48 10.18
N ASP A 144 17.18 -11.20 9.18
CA ASP A 144 16.83 -11.08 7.76
C ASP A 144 15.88 -9.93 7.38
N TYR A 145 15.64 -9.00 8.31
CA TYR A 145 14.98 -7.73 8.02
C TYR A 145 16.04 -6.65 7.93
N ILE A 146 16.12 -6.01 6.77
CA ILE A 146 17.04 -4.91 6.54
C ILE A 146 16.29 -3.60 6.79
N PHE A 147 16.64 -2.91 7.86
CA PHE A 147 16.07 -1.63 8.21
C PHE A 147 16.86 -0.52 7.52
N PHE A 148 16.19 0.17 6.60
CA PHE A 148 16.74 1.36 5.96
C PHE A 148 16.40 2.59 6.80
N ARG A 149 17.40 3.43 7.07
CA ARG A 149 17.22 4.74 7.68
C ARG A 149 18.12 5.77 7.02
N HIS A 150 17.63 7.00 6.92
CA HIS A 150 18.40 8.13 6.40
C HIS A 150 18.36 9.28 7.41
N HIS A 151 19.52 9.61 7.96
CA HIS A 151 19.67 10.61 9.02
C HIS A 151 20.68 11.69 8.65
N ARG A 152 20.55 12.83 9.33
CA ARG A 152 21.64 13.77 9.56
C ARG A 152 22.15 13.57 10.97
N TYR A 153 23.46 13.60 11.16
CA TYR A 153 24.07 13.52 12.48
C TYR A 153 24.68 14.86 12.90
N GLU A 154 24.74 15.08 14.21
CA GLU A 154 25.45 16.20 14.82
C GLU A 154 26.09 15.73 16.12
N PHE A 155 27.37 16.04 16.31
CA PHE A 155 28.07 15.71 17.54
C PHE A 155 27.85 16.79 18.58
N ASN A 156 27.46 16.37 19.79
CA ASN A 156 27.43 17.29 20.92
C ASN A 156 28.88 17.59 21.36
N LEU A 157 29.30 18.85 21.23
CA LEU A 157 30.67 19.28 21.58
C LEU A 157 31.04 19.04 23.05
N LYS A 158 30.06 19.00 23.96
CA LYS A 158 30.31 18.77 25.39
C LYS A 158 30.45 17.29 25.74
N THR A 159 29.71 16.40 25.06
CA THR A 159 29.66 14.97 25.41
C THR A 159 30.32 14.05 24.38
N GLY A 160 30.65 14.56 23.20
CA GLY A 160 31.14 13.79 22.06
C GLY A 160 30.11 12.84 21.43
N LYS A 161 28.90 12.73 21.99
CA LYS A 161 27.90 11.77 21.52
C LYS A 161 27.17 12.28 20.27
N PRO A 162 26.91 11.43 19.26
CA PRO A 162 26.13 11.80 18.09
C PRO A 162 24.65 11.92 18.45
N ARG A 163 24.00 12.94 17.90
CA ARG A 163 22.55 13.11 17.84
C ARG A 163 22.10 12.92 16.41
N LEU A 164 21.04 12.14 16.21
CA LEU A 164 20.52 11.82 14.88
C LEU A 164 19.18 12.53 14.66
N ARG A 165 19.00 13.07 13.46
CA ARG A 165 17.73 13.62 12.96
C ARG A 165 17.34 12.86 11.70
N GLU A 166 16.18 12.23 11.71
CA GLU A 166 15.64 11.53 10.54
C GLU A 166 15.31 12.54 9.42
N LEU A 167 15.78 12.26 8.20
CA LEU A 167 15.63 13.13 7.02
C LEU A 167 14.79 12.49 5.92
N GLY A 168 15.08 11.23 5.60
CA GLY A 168 14.53 10.54 4.44
C GLY A 168 13.44 9.53 4.79
N PRO A 169 12.94 8.79 3.78
CA PRO A 169 11.95 7.75 3.99
C PRO A 169 12.49 6.63 4.88
N ARG A 170 11.56 5.95 5.53
CA ARG A 170 11.83 4.82 6.41
C ARG A 170 11.14 3.60 5.87
N PHE A 171 11.86 2.50 5.69
CA PHE A 171 11.25 1.24 5.28
C PHE A 171 12.08 0.06 5.77
N THR A 172 11.47 -1.11 5.66
CA THR A 172 12.10 -2.39 5.94
C THR A 172 12.09 -3.22 4.67
N LEU A 173 13.23 -3.77 4.30
CA LEU A 173 13.37 -4.70 3.18
C LEU A 173 13.46 -6.13 3.72
N LYS A 174 12.83 -7.05 3.00
CA LYS A 174 13.04 -8.49 3.18
C LYS A 174 13.40 -9.09 1.83
N LEU A 175 14.58 -9.69 1.73
CA LEU A 175 15.01 -10.38 0.52
C LEU A 175 14.02 -11.49 0.18
N LYS A 176 13.62 -11.56 -1.09
CA LYS A 176 12.70 -12.57 -1.62
C LYS A 176 13.40 -13.50 -2.60
N SER A 177 14.24 -12.95 -3.46
CA SER A 177 15.03 -13.71 -4.40
C SER A 177 16.32 -12.98 -4.74
N LEU A 178 17.34 -13.77 -5.06
CA LEU A 178 18.58 -13.33 -5.67
C LEU A 178 18.83 -14.22 -6.90
N GLN A 179 18.79 -13.62 -8.09
CA GLN A 179 19.21 -14.25 -9.34
C GLN A 179 20.68 -13.97 -9.61
N HIS A 180 21.35 -14.98 -10.13
CA HIS A 180 22.57 -14.82 -10.89
C HIS A 180 22.23 -14.17 -12.23
N GLY A 181 22.98 -13.16 -12.65
CA GLY A 181 22.67 -12.44 -13.88
C GLY A 181 21.73 -11.24 -13.72
N THR A 182 21.44 -10.62 -14.86
CA THR A 182 20.38 -9.62 -15.00
C THR A 182 18.99 -10.25 -14.87
N PHE A 183 17.96 -9.43 -14.80
CA PHE A 183 16.59 -9.93 -14.66
C PHE A 183 16.17 -10.81 -15.85
N ASP A 184 15.94 -12.10 -15.59
CA ASP A 184 15.37 -13.06 -16.53
C ASP A 184 14.17 -13.75 -15.88
N SER A 185 12.98 -13.49 -16.41
CA SER A 185 11.72 -14.01 -15.91
C SER A 185 11.39 -15.44 -16.36
N LYS A 186 12.12 -15.98 -17.35
CA LYS A 186 11.83 -17.29 -17.95
C LYS A 186 12.85 -18.35 -17.54
N TYR A 187 14.14 -18.02 -17.57
CA TYR A 187 15.22 -18.99 -17.36
C TYR A 187 16.25 -18.54 -16.32
N GLY A 188 15.97 -17.47 -15.56
CA GLY A 188 16.96 -16.92 -14.65
C GLY A 188 17.37 -17.89 -13.54
N ASP A 189 18.67 -18.09 -13.41
CA ASP A 189 19.27 -18.93 -12.38
C ASP A 189 19.22 -18.24 -11.02
N TYR A 190 18.56 -18.85 -10.04
CA TYR A 190 18.44 -18.28 -8.70
C TYR A 190 19.52 -18.80 -7.76
N GLU A 191 20.40 -17.90 -7.29
CA GLU A 191 21.35 -18.19 -6.21
C GLU A 191 20.61 -18.39 -4.88
N TRP A 192 19.56 -17.61 -4.64
CA TRP A 192 18.76 -17.73 -3.43
C TRP A 192 17.28 -17.41 -3.69
N LEU A 193 16.40 -18.24 -3.15
CA LEU A 193 14.95 -18.04 -3.16
C LEU A 193 14.42 -18.26 -1.76
N ILE A 194 13.53 -17.37 -1.31
CA ILE A 194 12.74 -17.66 -0.13
C ILE A 194 11.79 -18.82 -0.48
N GLN A 195 12.08 -20.04 0.01
CA GLN A 195 11.22 -21.19 -0.25
C GLN A 195 9.84 -20.96 0.36
N GLY A 196 8.83 -20.86 -0.50
CA GLY A 196 7.45 -20.54 -0.14
C GLY A 196 6.69 -21.61 0.64
N ARG A 197 7.32 -22.71 1.07
CA ARG A 197 6.65 -23.74 1.87
C ARG A 197 6.79 -23.45 3.35
N ARG A 198 5.85 -22.62 3.82
CA ARG A 198 5.62 -22.23 5.22
C ARG A 198 5.39 -23.39 6.20
N HIS A 199 5.53 -24.66 5.80
CA HIS A 199 5.30 -25.81 6.68
C HIS A 199 6.22 -27.03 6.53
N GLU A 200 7.15 -27.11 5.56
CA GLU A 200 7.90 -28.37 5.35
C GLU A 200 9.43 -28.28 5.40
N MET A 201 10.05 -27.10 5.24
CA MET A 201 11.52 -27.04 5.05
C MET A 201 12.28 -25.92 5.76
N GLU A 202 11.64 -25.10 6.59
CA GLU A 202 12.41 -24.29 7.57
C GLU A 202 12.52 -25.09 8.87
N THR A 203 13.61 -25.86 8.99
CA THR A 203 13.92 -26.66 10.19
C THR A 203 14.17 -25.80 11.44
N SER A 204 14.24 -24.47 11.33
CA SER A 204 14.36 -23.60 12.50
C SER A 204 14.01 -22.14 12.24
N ARG A 205 13.07 -21.58 13.00
CA ARG A 205 12.83 -20.12 13.13
C ARG A 205 14.03 -19.34 13.71
N ARG A 206 15.15 -20.02 13.99
CA ARG A 206 16.37 -19.47 14.59
C ARG A 206 17.51 -19.31 13.57
N LYS A 207 17.34 -19.80 12.33
CA LYS A 207 18.35 -19.65 11.28
C LYS A 207 18.09 -18.38 10.47
N PHE A 208 19.13 -17.57 10.31
CA PHE A 208 19.10 -16.33 9.53
C PHE A 208 20.07 -16.45 8.35
N PHE A 209 19.74 -15.80 7.24
CA PHE A 209 20.41 -15.98 5.96
C PHE A 209 21.24 -14.77 5.52
N LEU A 210 21.04 -13.58 6.08
CA LEU A 210 21.77 -12.34 5.78
C LEU A 210 22.79 -11.99 6.87
#